data_AF-A0A7C7L1M8-F1
#
_entry.id   AF-A0A7C7L1M8-F1
#
_cell.length_a   1.000
_cell.length_b   1.000
_cell.length_c   1.000
_cell.angle_alpha   90.00
_cell.angle_beta   90.00
_cell.angle_gamma   90.00
#
_symmetry.space_group_name_H-M   'P 1'
#
loop_
_entity.id
_entity.type
_entity.pdbx_description
1 polymer ?
#
loop_
_entity_poly.entity_id
_entity_poly.type
_entity_poly.pdbx_seq_one_letter_code
_entity_poly.pdbx_strand_id
1 'polypeptide(L)'
;MAGCLKALRELERIGKFELPQAQAPAPKTQPKRLEAPVEEPLTLPSSAGQIQALELVRVEDDAEIRIWNELMIQDHPRGAGPFFGAQIRYLIRSEHGWLGGLGFSASARHLKDRDQWIGWDPQTRMQHLDRVINMSRFLIRSSVRCPNLASKVLGMSLRRIADDVELRYGHRPWLVESFVICRGIPAVAIRLPTGSRWEKPGDGVVRIVSTNMARV
;
A
#
# COMPACT_ATOMS: atom_id res chain seq x y z
N MET A 1 -17.21 -0.12 -5.82
CA MET A 1 -18.69 -0.08 -5.90
C MET A 1 -19.27 -1.50 -6.00
N ALA A 2 -19.11 -2.36 -4.98
CA ALA A 2 -19.65 -3.73 -4.99
C ALA A 2 -20.81 -3.94 -4.00
N GLY A 3 -21.01 -3.02 -3.04
CA GLY A 3 -22.07 -3.13 -2.02
C GLY A 3 -23.46 -2.80 -2.54
N CYS A 4 -23.63 -1.66 -3.24
CA CYS A 4 -24.95 -1.21 -3.70
C CYS A 4 -25.56 -2.16 -4.72
N LEU A 5 -24.81 -2.62 -5.72
CA LEU A 5 -25.33 -3.57 -6.71
C LEU A 5 -25.70 -4.92 -6.08
N LYS A 6 -24.95 -5.37 -5.06
CA LYS A 6 -25.28 -6.59 -4.32
C LYS A 6 -26.58 -6.43 -3.51
N ALA A 7 -26.76 -5.29 -2.85
CA ALA A 7 -27.99 -4.97 -2.14
C ALA A 7 -29.18 -4.84 -3.10
N LEU A 8 -29.00 -4.20 -4.26
CA LEU A 8 -30.02 -4.08 -5.31
C LEU A 8 -30.43 -5.45 -5.86
N ARG A 9 -29.48 -6.35 -6.12
CA ARG A 9 -29.76 -7.72 -6.55
C ARG A 9 -30.44 -8.55 -5.47
N GLU A 10 -30.12 -8.31 -4.20
CA GLU A 10 -30.82 -8.97 -3.09
C GLU A 10 -32.28 -8.50 -2.99
N LEU A 11 -32.52 -7.19 -3.16
CA LEU A 11 -33.87 -6.61 -3.23
C LEU A 11 -34.67 -7.16 -4.41
N GLU A 12 -34.02 -7.37 -5.56
CA GLU A 12 -34.62 -8.05 -6.71
C GLU A 12 -34.95 -9.51 -6.43
N ARG A 13 -34.03 -10.25 -5.79
CA ARG A 13 -34.24 -11.65 -5.39
C ARG A 13 -35.42 -11.83 -4.44
N ILE A 14 -35.67 -10.86 -3.55
CA ILE A 14 -36.82 -10.88 -2.64
C ILE A 14 -38.08 -10.23 -3.23
N GLY A 15 -38.09 -9.93 -4.54
CA GLY A 15 -39.25 -9.43 -5.28
C GLY A 15 -39.68 -8.01 -4.92
N LYS A 16 -38.77 -7.21 -4.34
CA LYS A 16 -39.06 -5.81 -3.96
C LYS A 16 -38.85 -4.83 -5.10
N PHE A 17 -38.12 -5.22 -6.13
CA PHE A 17 -37.77 -4.39 -7.27
C PHE A 17 -37.35 -5.26 -8.47
N GLU A 18 -37.49 -4.82 -9.71
CA GLU A 18 -36.92 -5.49 -10.89
C GLU A 18 -35.80 -4.62 -11.47
N LEU A 19 -34.60 -5.17 -11.62
CA LEU A 19 -33.48 -4.42 -12.19
C LEU A 19 -33.56 -4.44 -13.72
N PRO A 20 -33.24 -3.32 -14.39
CA PRO A 20 -33.16 -3.31 -15.83
C PRO A 20 -32.04 -4.24 -16.31
N GLN A 21 -32.23 -4.85 -17.48
CA GLN A 21 -31.21 -5.66 -18.12
C GLN A 21 -29.91 -4.86 -18.28
N ALA A 22 -28.78 -5.46 -17.91
CA ALA A 22 -27.48 -4.80 -17.96
C ALA A 22 -27.16 -4.33 -19.39
N GLN A 23 -27.02 -3.02 -19.58
CA GLN A 23 -26.90 -2.40 -20.92
C GLN A 23 -25.49 -2.55 -21.52
N ALA A 24 -24.46 -2.72 -20.70
CA ALA A 24 -23.10 -3.03 -21.13
C ALA A 24 -22.27 -3.62 -19.97
N PRO A 25 -21.23 -4.42 -20.25
CA PRO A 25 -20.22 -4.75 -19.23
C PRO A 25 -19.54 -3.47 -18.73
N ALA A 26 -19.27 -3.41 -17.43
CA ALA A 26 -18.59 -2.26 -16.84
C ALA A 26 -17.24 -2.02 -17.54
N PRO A 27 -16.89 -0.77 -17.90
CA PRO A 27 -15.63 -0.48 -18.55
C PRO A 27 -14.47 -0.90 -17.65
N LYS A 28 -13.50 -1.63 -18.23
CA LYS A 28 -12.25 -1.94 -17.53
C LYS A 28 -11.47 -0.62 -17.38
N THR A 29 -11.45 -0.06 -16.18
CA THR A 29 -10.66 1.15 -15.89
C THR A 29 -9.19 0.81 -16.04
N GLN A 30 -8.56 1.31 -17.11
CA GLN A 30 -7.11 1.22 -17.26
C GLN A 30 -6.45 2.28 -16.38
N PRO A 31 -5.26 1.99 -15.79
CA PRO A 31 -4.53 3.00 -15.04
C PRO A 31 -4.17 4.18 -15.96
N LYS A 32 -4.18 5.40 -15.42
CA LYS A 32 -3.66 6.59 -16.13
C LYS A 32 -2.16 6.42 -16.28
N ARG A 33 -1.63 6.48 -17.51
CA ARG A 33 -0.22 6.25 -17.82
C ARG A 33 0.43 7.48 -18.44
N LEU A 34 1.76 7.48 -18.47
CA LEU A 34 2.54 8.34 -19.34
C LEU A 34 2.49 7.82 -20.78
N GLU A 35 2.80 8.69 -21.73
CA GLU A 35 2.91 8.33 -23.15
C GLU A 35 4.24 7.61 -23.45
N ALA A 36 5.26 7.88 -22.63
CA ALA A 36 6.58 7.30 -22.72
C ALA A 36 7.01 6.67 -21.40
N PRO A 37 7.99 5.76 -21.42
CA PRO A 37 8.55 5.20 -20.21
C PRO A 37 9.16 6.23 -19.26
N VAL A 38 9.23 5.90 -17.96
CA VAL A 38 9.96 6.74 -17.01
C VAL A 38 11.45 6.53 -17.24
N GLU A 39 12.16 7.62 -17.53
CA GLU A 39 13.60 7.61 -17.80
C GLU A 39 14.39 6.85 -16.74
N GLU A 40 15.37 6.07 -17.17
CA GLU A 40 16.23 5.34 -16.26
C GLU A 40 17.04 6.29 -15.36
N PRO A 41 17.26 5.94 -14.08
CA PRO A 41 18.03 6.79 -13.18
C PRO A 41 19.49 6.92 -13.63
N LEU A 42 20.08 8.08 -13.37
CA LEU A 42 21.52 8.28 -13.52
C LEU A 42 22.30 7.35 -12.57
N THR A 43 23.59 7.17 -12.85
CA THR A 43 24.48 6.36 -12.01
C THR A 43 24.45 6.85 -10.56
N LEU A 44 24.03 5.97 -9.65
CA LEU A 44 23.96 6.25 -8.23
C LEU A 44 25.33 6.06 -7.56
N PRO A 45 25.58 6.74 -6.43
CA PRO A 45 26.76 6.50 -5.60
C PRO A 45 26.72 5.12 -4.95
N SER A 46 27.87 4.69 -4.43
CA SER A 46 28.07 3.38 -3.80
C SER A 46 27.35 3.22 -2.45
N SER A 47 26.79 4.29 -1.89
CA SER A 47 26.04 4.26 -0.63
C SER A 47 24.82 5.18 -0.65
N ALA A 48 23.71 4.71 -0.10
CA ALA A 48 22.48 5.51 0.00
C ALA A 48 22.64 6.78 0.85
N GLY A 49 23.66 6.85 1.70
CA GLY A 49 24.01 8.04 2.48
C GLY A 49 24.51 9.21 1.62
N GLN A 50 25.04 8.92 0.43
CA GLN A 50 25.65 9.90 -0.48
C GLN A 50 24.70 10.42 -1.55
N ILE A 51 23.51 9.80 -1.70
CA ILE A 51 22.50 10.27 -2.64
C ILE A 51 21.98 11.62 -2.16
N GLN A 52 22.15 12.67 -2.97
CA GLN A 52 21.62 13.99 -2.65
C GLN A 52 20.18 14.11 -3.11
N ALA A 53 19.46 15.05 -2.48
CA ALA A 53 18.05 15.33 -2.74
C ALA A 53 17.13 14.08 -2.71
N LEU A 54 17.51 13.04 -1.96
CA LEU A 54 16.67 11.85 -1.80
C LEU A 54 15.42 12.22 -1.00
N GLU A 55 14.25 12.11 -1.63
CA GLU A 55 12.99 12.47 -1.02
C GLU A 55 11.83 11.53 -1.39
N LEU A 56 10.79 11.59 -0.57
CA LEU A 56 9.51 10.95 -0.84
C LEU A 56 8.51 12.03 -1.27
N VAL A 57 8.16 12.01 -2.55
CA VAL A 57 7.13 12.90 -3.10
C VAL A 57 5.79 12.20 -2.94
N ARG A 58 4.85 12.82 -2.23
CA ARG A 58 3.49 12.28 -2.08
C ARG A 58 2.75 12.51 -3.38
N VAL A 59 2.12 11.46 -3.90
CA VAL A 59 1.31 11.54 -5.12
C VAL A 59 -0.06 12.14 -4.79
N GLU A 60 -0.29 13.34 -5.30
CA GLU A 60 -1.50 14.13 -5.07
C GLU A 60 -2.20 14.52 -6.38
N ASP A 61 -1.45 14.68 -7.47
CA ASP A 61 -1.99 15.11 -8.76
C ASP A 61 -1.95 14.04 -9.87
N ASP A 62 -2.57 14.39 -11.00
CA ASP A 62 -2.69 13.50 -12.15
C ASP A 62 -1.35 13.20 -12.85
N ALA A 63 -0.40 14.12 -12.83
CA ALA A 63 0.92 13.92 -13.43
C ALA A 63 1.74 12.92 -12.60
N GLU A 64 1.75 13.08 -11.28
CA GLU A 64 2.39 12.16 -10.34
C GLU A 64 1.74 10.77 -10.37
N ILE A 65 0.40 10.69 -10.49
CA ILE A 65 -0.31 9.42 -10.65
C ILE A 65 0.15 8.69 -11.91
N ARG A 66 0.35 9.40 -13.03
CA ARG A 66 0.83 8.79 -14.28
C ARG A 66 2.24 8.26 -14.14
N ILE A 67 3.16 9.02 -13.54
CA ILE A 67 4.54 8.57 -13.26
C ILE A 67 4.52 7.34 -12.37
N TRP A 68 3.76 7.38 -11.27
CA TRP A 68 3.68 6.27 -10.31
C TRP A 68 3.11 5.01 -10.96
N ASN A 69 2.03 5.14 -11.73
CA ASN A 69 1.44 4.00 -12.43
C ASN A 69 2.41 3.42 -13.46
N GLU A 70 3.10 4.28 -14.21
CA GLU A 70 4.06 3.86 -15.23
C GLU A 70 5.23 3.08 -14.61
N LEU A 71 5.86 3.60 -13.55
CA LEU A 71 6.91 2.89 -12.80
C LEU A 71 6.44 1.51 -12.32
N MET A 72 5.24 1.44 -11.77
CA MET A 72 4.71 0.18 -11.25
C MET A 72 4.41 -0.83 -12.35
N ILE A 73 3.95 -0.37 -13.52
CA ILE A 73 3.71 -1.22 -14.68
C ILE A 73 5.02 -1.74 -15.27
N GLN A 74 6.05 -0.90 -15.29
CA GLN A 74 7.36 -1.24 -15.85
C GLN A 74 8.13 -2.22 -14.98
N ASP A 75 8.25 -1.91 -13.69
CA ASP A 75 9.27 -2.53 -12.85
C ASP A 75 8.70 -3.37 -11.69
N HIS A 76 7.43 -3.20 -11.32
CA HIS A 76 6.87 -3.94 -10.19
C HIS A 76 6.17 -5.24 -10.65
N PRO A 77 6.46 -6.42 -10.07
CA PRO A 77 5.90 -7.71 -10.52
C PRO A 77 4.36 -7.80 -10.50
N ARG A 78 3.71 -6.99 -9.66
CA ARG A 78 2.24 -6.90 -9.56
C ARG A 78 1.62 -5.76 -10.37
N GLY A 79 2.41 -5.02 -11.14
CA GLY A 79 1.96 -3.82 -11.84
C GLY A 79 1.48 -2.71 -10.90
N ALA A 80 0.88 -1.68 -11.50
CA ALA A 80 0.14 -0.65 -10.76
C ALA A 80 -0.97 -1.29 -9.92
N GLY A 81 -1.82 -2.11 -10.57
CA GLY A 81 -2.92 -2.87 -9.96
C GLY A 81 -3.95 -1.99 -9.22
N PRO A 82 -5.18 -2.47 -8.99
CA PRO A 82 -6.12 -1.70 -8.19
C PRO A 82 -5.65 -1.68 -6.73
N PHE A 83 -5.79 -0.53 -6.10
CA PHE A 83 -5.81 -0.39 -4.66
C PHE A 83 -7.24 -0.24 -4.19
N PHE A 84 -7.52 -0.69 -2.97
CA PHE A 84 -8.84 -0.61 -2.36
C PHE A 84 -8.76 0.16 -1.03
N GLY A 85 -9.83 0.90 -0.72
CA GLY A 85 -9.92 1.69 0.50
C GLY A 85 -9.01 2.91 0.49
N ALA A 86 -8.50 3.28 1.68
CA ALA A 86 -7.54 4.36 1.86
C ALA A 86 -6.28 4.10 1.03
N GLN A 87 -5.72 5.13 0.38
CA GLN A 87 -4.54 5.02 -0.49
C GLN A 87 -3.61 6.20 -0.26
N ILE A 88 -2.35 5.88 0.02
CA ILE A 88 -1.24 6.85 0.01
C ILE A 88 -0.17 6.28 -0.90
N ARG A 89 0.34 7.10 -1.81
CA ARG A 89 1.38 6.70 -2.75
C ARG A 89 2.53 7.69 -2.65
N TYR A 90 3.75 7.18 -2.79
CA TYR A 90 4.95 7.99 -2.87
C TYR A 90 5.75 7.64 -4.10
N LEU A 91 6.36 8.65 -4.70
CA LEU A 91 7.47 8.51 -5.62
C LEU A 91 8.78 8.72 -4.86
N ILE A 92 9.82 7.99 -5.24
CA ILE A 92 11.17 8.13 -4.67
C ILE A 92 11.99 8.95 -5.67
N ARG A 93 12.29 10.21 -5.33
CA ARG A 93 13.05 11.12 -6.18
C ARG A 93 14.44 11.34 -5.61
N SER A 94 15.40 11.60 -6.49
CA SER A 94 16.72 12.13 -6.16
C SER A 94 17.23 13.01 -7.30
N GLU A 95 18.44 13.58 -7.15
CA GLU A 95 19.15 14.21 -8.27
C GLU A 95 19.38 13.25 -9.46
N HIS A 96 19.39 11.94 -9.20
CA HIS A 96 19.56 10.91 -10.22
C HIS A 96 18.24 10.50 -10.91
N GLY A 97 17.12 11.18 -10.62
CA GLY A 97 15.82 10.88 -11.20
C GLY A 97 14.92 10.02 -10.29
N TRP A 98 13.98 9.30 -10.92
CA TRP A 98 12.97 8.49 -10.24
C TRP A 98 13.49 7.08 -9.91
N LEU A 99 13.75 6.84 -8.63
CA LEU A 99 14.37 5.60 -8.14
C LEU A 99 13.36 4.47 -7.87
N GLY A 100 12.07 4.79 -7.83
CA GLY A 100 10.99 3.84 -7.56
C GLY A 100 9.78 4.50 -6.88
N GLY A 101 9.03 3.71 -6.11
CA GLY A 101 7.82 4.19 -5.45
C GLY A 101 7.29 3.26 -4.37
N LEU A 102 6.38 3.80 -3.55
CA LEU A 102 5.66 3.06 -2.51
C LEU A 102 4.15 3.26 -2.68
N GLY A 103 3.38 2.28 -2.24
CA GLY A 103 1.93 2.34 -2.18
C GLY A 103 1.41 1.70 -0.91
N PHE A 104 0.65 2.46 -0.14
CA PHE A 104 -0.09 2.02 1.03
C PHE A 104 -1.58 1.94 0.70
N SER A 105 -2.25 0.89 1.17
CA SER A 105 -3.68 0.71 1.03
C SER A 105 -4.35 0.42 2.38
N ALA A 106 -5.67 0.27 2.39
CA ALA A 106 -6.36 -0.36 3.52
C ALA A 106 -5.79 -1.76 3.82
N SER A 107 -5.85 -2.16 5.08
CA SER A 107 -5.44 -3.49 5.55
C SER A 107 -6.32 -4.61 5.02
N ALA A 108 -5.79 -5.83 5.05
CA ALA A 108 -6.56 -7.04 4.84
C ALA A 108 -7.69 -7.11 5.87
N ARG A 109 -8.93 -7.31 5.42
CA ARG A 109 -10.10 -7.30 6.31
C ARG A 109 -9.99 -8.36 7.39
N HIS A 110 -9.57 -9.57 7.02
CA HIS A 110 -9.39 -10.70 7.92
C HIS A 110 -7.96 -11.22 7.77
N LEU A 111 -7.21 -11.22 8.87
CA LEU A 111 -5.87 -11.80 8.90
C LEU A 111 -5.64 -12.40 10.28
N LYS A 112 -5.91 -13.70 10.40
CA LYS A 112 -5.91 -14.41 11.68
C LYS A 112 -4.62 -14.19 12.47
N ASP A 113 -3.47 -14.26 11.82
CA ASP A 113 -2.18 -14.15 12.50
C ASP A 113 -1.91 -12.75 13.02
N ARG A 114 -2.38 -11.71 12.30
CA ARG A 114 -2.36 -10.33 12.81
C ARG A 114 -3.28 -10.20 14.01
N ASP A 115 -4.53 -10.64 13.87
CA ASP A 115 -5.54 -10.47 14.92
C ASP A 115 -5.09 -11.20 16.20
N GLN A 116 -4.52 -12.41 16.08
CA GLN A 116 -3.93 -13.15 17.20
C GLN A 116 -2.71 -12.46 17.81
N TRP A 117 -1.82 -11.91 16.98
CA TRP A 117 -0.64 -11.20 17.46
C TRP A 117 -0.99 -9.91 18.22
N ILE A 118 -1.96 -9.13 17.71
CA ILE A 118 -2.43 -7.92 18.40
C ILE A 118 -3.29 -8.28 19.63
N GLY A 119 -3.87 -9.49 19.67
CA GLY A 119 -4.83 -9.91 20.70
C GLY A 119 -6.24 -9.38 20.43
N TRP A 120 -6.59 -9.13 19.16
CA TRP A 120 -7.92 -8.68 18.76
C TRP A 120 -8.90 -9.84 18.60
N ASP A 121 -10.03 -9.73 19.29
CA ASP A 121 -11.24 -10.48 18.94
C ASP A 121 -11.93 -9.88 17.69
N PRO A 122 -12.94 -10.56 17.11
CA PRO A 122 -13.64 -10.08 15.93
C PRO A 122 -14.31 -8.71 16.06
N GLN A 123 -14.79 -8.34 17.25
CA GLN A 123 -15.43 -7.05 17.54
C GLN A 123 -14.38 -5.94 17.63
N THR A 124 -13.30 -6.17 18.39
CA THR A 124 -12.17 -5.24 18.52
C THR A 124 -11.52 -4.97 17.17
N ARG A 125 -11.32 -6.01 16.35
CA ARG A 125 -10.84 -5.87 14.97
C ARG A 125 -11.75 -4.97 14.14
N MET A 126 -13.07 -5.14 14.23
CA MET A 126 -14.01 -4.33 13.45
C MET A 126 -13.93 -2.83 13.83
N GLN A 127 -13.64 -2.53 15.10
CA GLN A 127 -13.52 -1.17 15.61
C GLN A 127 -12.20 -0.48 15.26
N HIS A 128 -11.13 -1.26 15.02
CA HIS A 128 -9.77 -0.71 14.90
C HIS A 128 -9.07 -1.08 13.59
N LEU A 129 -9.74 -1.72 12.64
CA LEU A 129 -9.13 -2.12 11.37
C LEU A 129 -8.60 -0.94 10.55
N ASP A 130 -9.22 0.24 10.69
CA ASP A 130 -8.77 1.52 10.13
C ASP A 130 -7.41 1.97 10.68
N ARG A 131 -7.01 1.44 11.85
CA ARG A 131 -5.68 1.68 12.46
C ARG A 131 -4.58 0.81 11.87
N VAL A 132 -4.89 -0.06 10.91
CA VAL A 132 -3.92 -0.87 10.20
C VAL A 132 -3.95 -0.52 8.72
N ILE A 133 -2.77 -0.23 8.16
CA ILE A 133 -2.59 0.00 6.73
C ILE A 133 -1.68 -1.08 6.14
N ASN A 134 -1.83 -1.32 4.84
CA ASN A 134 -1.03 -2.31 4.12
C ASN A 134 -0.01 -1.63 3.21
N MET A 135 1.29 -1.97 3.32
CA MET A 135 2.29 -1.63 2.31
C MET A 135 2.13 -2.56 1.10
N SER A 136 1.23 -2.15 0.21
CA SER A 136 0.83 -2.91 -0.98
C SER A 136 1.83 -2.86 -2.13
N ARG A 137 2.65 -1.81 -2.23
CA ARG A 137 3.73 -1.70 -3.21
C ARG A 137 4.98 -1.16 -2.54
N PHE A 138 6.11 -1.78 -2.85
CA PHE A 138 7.42 -1.28 -2.52
C PHE A 138 8.35 -1.59 -3.69
N LEU A 139 8.77 -0.55 -4.40
CA LEU A 139 9.57 -0.64 -5.61
C LEU A 139 10.83 0.19 -5.45
N ILE A 140 11.98 -0.46 -5.60
CA ILE A 140 13.24 0.17 -6.01
C ILE A 140 13.54 -0.41 -7.39
N ARG A 141 13.78 0.44 -8.39
CA ARG A 141 13.92 0.00 -9.79
C ARG A 141 15.11 -0.94 -9.94
N SER A 142 15.01 -1.86 -10.90
CA SER A 142 16.03 -2.87 -11.14
C SER A 142 17.35 -2.31 -11.68
N SER A 143 17.36 -1.10 -12.22
CA SER A 143 18.57 -0.36 -12.62
C SER A 143 19.29 0.30 -11.45
N VAL A 144 18.61 0.50 -10.32
CA VAL A 144 19.16 1.15 -9.13
C VAL A 144 20.03 0.16 -8.36
N ARG A 145 21.35 0.40 -8.37
CA ARG A 145 22.35 -0.39 -7.64
C ARG A 145 22.96 0.46 -6.52
N CYS A 146 22.25 0.56 -5.40
CA CYS A 146 22.72 1.30 -4.25
C CYS A 146 22.42 0.54 -2.94
N PRO A 147 23.44 0.02 -2.24
CA PRO A 147 23.28 -0.64 -0.95
C PRO A 147 22.52 0.24 0.06
N ASN A 148 21.68 -0.41 0.89
CA ASN A 148 20.91 0.20 1.97
C ASN A 148 19.83 1.21 1.54
N LEU A 149 19.64 1.48 0.24
CA LEU A 149 18.62 2.41 -0.23
C LEU A 149 17.21 1.98 0.16
N ALA A 150 16.88 0.70 -0.05
CA ALA A 150 15.57 0.15 0.30
C ALA A 150 15.22 0.37 1.77
N SER A 151 16.13 0.02 2.69
CA SER A 151 15.94 0.21 4.13
C SER A 151 15.86 1.69 4.51
N LYS A 152 16.67 2.56 3.89
CA LYS A 152 16.62 4.02 4.11
C LYS A 152 15.25 4.59 3.70
N VAL A 153 14.79 4.27 2.50
CA VAL A 153 13.48 4.68 1.96
C VAL A 153 12.33 4.15 2.82
N LEU A 154 12.38 2.88 3.23
CA LEU A 154 11.37 2.29 4.10
C LEU A 154 11.32 3.02 5.46
N GLY A 155 12.48 3.32 6.06
CA GLY A 155 12.54 4.10 7.30
C GLY A 155 11.95 5.51 7.12
N MET A 156 12.23 6.16 5.99
CA MET A 156 11.65 7.47 5.65
C MET A 156 10.12 7.41 5.54
N SER A 157 9.58 6.41 4.84
CA SER A 157 8.14 6.29 4.63
C SER A 157 7.41 5.98 5.94
N LEU A 158 7.95 5.11 6.78
CA LEU A 158 7.34 4.75 8.07
C LEU A 158 7.31 5.91 9.07
N ARG A 159 8.26 6.85 8.99
CA ARG A 159 8.22 8.07 9.82
C ARG A 159 7.15 9.06 9.39
N ARG A 160 6.73 9.03 8.12
CA ARG A 160 5.82 10.01 7.51
C ARG A 160 4.39 9.51 7.33
N ILE A 161 4.22 8.22 7.06
CA ILE A 161 2.93 7.65 6.62
C ILE A 161 1.81 7.85 7.64
N ALA A 162 2.11 7.84 8.94
CA ALA A 162 1.11 8.03 9.98
C ALA A 162 0.47 9.42 9.87
N ASP A 163 1.29 10.47 9.69
CA ASP A 163 0.83 11.85 9.55
C ASP A 163 0.07 12.04 8.23
N ASP A 164 0.56 11.46 7.13
CA ASP A 164 -0.09 11.58 5.82
C ASP A 164 -1.45 10.87 5.75
N VAL A 165 -1.60 9.74 6.45
CA VAL A 165 -2.89 9.04 6.58
C VAL A 165 -3.84 9.84 7.45
N GLU A 166 -3.36 10.35 8.59
CA GLU A 166 -4.15 11.17 9.50
C GLU A 166 -4.67 12.45 8.81
N LEU A 167 -3.80 13.13 8.07
CA LEU A 167 -4.15 14.33 7.30
C LEU A 167 -5.22 14.05 6.23
N ARG A 168 -5.16 12.91 5.55
CA ARG A 168 -6.09 12.59 4.44
C ARG A 168 -7.37 11.92 4.88
N TYR A 169 -7.33 11.10 5.92
CA TYR A 169 -8.45 10.23 6.32
C TYR A 169 -8.95 10.46 7.76
N GLY A 170 -8.35 11.39 8.51
CA GLY A 170 -8.81 11.79 9.84
C GLY A 170 -8.52 10.79 10.95
N HIS A 171 -7.73 9.74 10.68
CA HIS A 171 -7.34 8.75 11.67
C HIS A 171 -5.87 8.38 11.52
N ARG A 172 -5.15 8.34 12.66
CA ARG A 172 -3.76 7.89 12.70
C ARG A 172 -3.66 6.35 12.71
N PRO A 173 -2.91 5.73 11.79
CA PRO A 173 -2.63 4.30 11.83
C PRO A 173 -1.61 3.97 12.93
N TRP A 174 -1.72 2.77 13.48
CA TRP A 174 -0.82 2.22 14.50
C TRP A 174 0.17 1.21 13.91
N LEU A 175 -0.25 0.52 12.84
CA LEU A 175 0.46 -0.61 12.27
C LEU A 175 0.49 -0.55 10.75
N VAL A 176 1.63 -0.91 10.18
CA VAL A 176 1.77 -1.26 8.76
C VAL A 176 1.95 -2.75 8.62
N GLU A 177 1.07 -3.44 7.91
CA GLU A 177 1.27 -4.82 7.47
C GLU A 177 1.85 -4.84 6.05
N SER A 178 2.68 -5.82 5.73
CA SER A 178 3.23 -6.04 4.40
C SER A 178 3.27 -7.52 4.07
N PHE A 179 3.06 -7.84 2.80
CA PHE A 179 3.06 -9.20 2.29
C PHE A 179 4.17 -9.34 1.24
N VAL A 180 5.10 -10.25 1.49
CA VAL A 180 6.18 -10.56 0.56
C VAL A 180 5.84 -11.86 -0.15
N ILE A 181 5.88 -11.85 -1.49
CA ILE A 181 5.76 -13.07 -2.29
C ILE A 181 7.17 -13.64 -2.46
N CYS A 182 7.69 -14.26 -1.42
CA CYS A 182 8.82 -15.18 -1.52
C CYS A 182 8.36 -16.50 -0.92
N ARG A 183 8.60 -17.62 -1.61
CA ARG A 183 8.29 -18.95 -1.08
C ARG A 183 8.91 -19.08 0.33
N GLY A 184 8.06 -19.15 1.35
CA GLY A 184 8.48 -19.31 2.76
C GLY A 184 8.77 -18.02 3.55
N ILE A 185 8.64 -16.81 2.98
CA ILE A 185 8.78 -15.57 3.76
C ILE A 185 7.41 -15.10 4.27
N PRO A 186 7.24 -14.92 5.58
CA PRO A 186 5.98 -14.52 6.19
C PRO A 186 5.59 -13.06 5.92
N ALA A 187 4.35 -12.71 6.27
CA ALA A 187 3.95 -11.31 6.39
C ALA A 187 4.81 -10.60 7.44
N VAL A 188 5.01 -9.29 7.25
CA VAL A 188 5.78 -8.46 8.19
C VAL A 188 4.89 -7.33 8.66
N ALA A 189 4.83 -7.13 9.97
CA ALA A 189 4.13 -6.02 10.57
C ALA A 189 5.13 -5.06 11.22
N ILE A 190 4.96 -3.77 10.95
CA ILE A 190 5.84 -2.72 11.42
C ILE A 190 5.01 -1.74 12.24
N ARG A 191 5.36 -1.61 13.53
CA ARG A 191 4.78 -0.60 14.41
C ARG A 191 5.22 0.78 13.97
N LEU A 192 4.27 1.70 13.89
CA LEU A 192 4.56 3.09 13.59
C LEU A 192 4.93 3.86 14.87
N PRO A 193 5.82 4.86 14.80
CA PRO A 193 6.04 5.77 15.91
C PRO A 193 4.75 6.57 16.16
N THR A 194 3.99 6.19 17.18
CA THR A 194 2.76 6.88 17.58
C THR A 194 2.97 7.54 18.94
N GLY A 195 2.68 8.83 19.06
CA GLY A 195 2.65 9.55 20.35
C GLY A 195 1.51 9.12 21.28
N SER A 196 0.67 8.18 20.85
CA SER A 196 -0.43 7.59 21.61
C SER A 196 0.00 6.29 22.30
N ARG A 197 -0.34 6.17 23.59
CA ARG A 197 0.02 5.04 24.47
C ARG A 197 -0.87 3.82 24.16
N TRP A 198 -0.26 2.78 23.60
CA TRP A 198 -0.80 1.42 23.46
C TRP A 198 0.18 0.43 24.12
N GLU A 199 -0.30 -0.52 24.94
CA GLU A 199 0.48 -1.59 25.61
C GLU A 199 -0.13 -2.96 25.23
N LYS A 200 0.55 -4.09 24.88
CA LYS A 200 1.96 -4.56 24.67
C LYS A 200 1.95 -5.95 23.91
N PRO A 201 3.06 -6.64 23.49
CA PRO A 201 4.49 -6.44 23.80
C PRO A 201 5.50 -6.39 22.62
N GLY A 202 6.69 -5.85 22.92
CA GLY A 202 7.96 -6.04 22.20
C GLY A 202 8.33 -4.92 21.21
N ASP A 203 9.15 -3.96 21.63
CA ASP A 203 9.65 -2.91 20.76
C ASP A 203 10.48 -3.48 19.60
N GLY A 204 10.02 -3.27 18.37
CA GLY A 204 10.73 -3.66 17.15
C GLY A 204 9.81 -4.10 16.02
N VAL A 205 10.33 -4.11 14.80
CA VAL A 205 9.69 -4.74 13.64
C VAL A 205 9.32 -6.19 14.00
N VAL A 206 8.04 -6.55 13.93
CA VAL A 206 7.59 -7.92 14.26
C VAL A 206 7.23 -8.65 12.98
N ARG A 207 7.89 -9.78 12.74
CA ARG A 207 7.54 -10.69 11.64
C ARG A 207 6.35 -11.55 12.07
N ILE A 208 5.23 -11.46 11.37
CA ILE A 208 4.01 -12.24 11.65
C ILE A 208 3.88 -13.33 10.59
N VAL A 209 4.08 -14.58 10.99
CA VAL A 209 3.99 -15.73 10.08
C VAL A 209 2.55 -16.04 9.77
N SER A 210 2.13 -15.80 8.51
CA SER A 210 0.84 -16.23 7.98
C SER A 210 1.03 -17.26 6.88
N THR A 211 0.44 -18.44 7.07
CA THR A 211 0.53 -19.58 6.13
C THR A 211 -0.63 -19.64 5.13
N ASN A 212 -1.59 -18.71 5.18
CA ASN A 212 -2.77 -18.73 4.30
C ASN A 212 -3.04 -17.35 3.67
N MET A 213 -2.32 -17.03 2.58
CA MET A 213 -2.65 -15.93 1.68
C MET A 213 -3.57 -16.35 0.52
N ALA A 214 -4.25 -17.50 0.62
CA ALA A 214 -5.20 -17.93 -0.39
C ALA A 214 -6.56 -17.23 -0.18
N ARG A 215 -6.82 -16.20 -1.00
CA ARG A 215 -8.05 -15.39 -1.14
C ARG A 215 -8.07 -14.09 -0.32
N VAL A 216 -7.53 -13.04 -0.93
CA VAL A 216 -8.06 -11.67 -0.82
C VAL A 216 -8.59 -11.27 -2.19
#